data_AF-A0A936EYZ6-F1
#
_entry.id   AF-A0A936EYZ6-F1
#
_cell.length_a   1.000
_cell.length_b   1.000
_cell.length_c   1.000
_cell.angle_alpha   90.00
_cell.angle_beta   90.00
_cell.angle_gamma   90.00
#
_symmetry.space_group_name_H-M   'P 1'
#
loop_
_entity.id
_entity.type
_entity.pdbx_description
1 polymer ?
#
loop_
_entity_poly.entity_id
_entity_poly.type
_entity_poly.pdbx_seq_one_letter_code
_entity_poly.pdbx_strand_id
1 'polypeptide(L)'
;MNILSCSRTAGAALSLLAALLAGCGPTTGGTGTGDSLVGLTSFGATAVGSCSASFADALDCQTGAGGMPANQLGSAPVVFSGSGAAEPYVLTVQGNQAELVSRCSNARFDGLSGLLPDGVSGFFGSFSEAAGGAAQPAQLDLKRVQGVGDTLQLAVLGVDGQILLGPLQLQRVAVAPSGSARCP
;
A
#
# COMPACT_ATOMS: atom_id res chain seq x y z
N MET A 1 -40.69 65.97 -8.80
CA MET A 1 -41.66 65.56 -9.83
C MET A 1 -41.58 64.04 -9.97
N ASN A 2 -42.72 63.36 -9.81
CA ASN A 2 -42.97 61.92 -10.05
C ASN A 2 -42.53 61.51 -11.47
N ILE A 3 -42.34 60.22 -11.85
CA ILE A 3 -43.28 59.08 -11.93
C ILE A 3 -42.40 57.80 -12.04
N LEU A 4 -42.54 56.78 -11.16
CA LEU A 4 -43.24 55.47 -11.36
C LEU A 4 -42.91 54.80 -12.72
N SER A 5 -42.68 53.50 -12.93
CA SER A 5 -43.01 52.26 -12.23
C SER A 5 -42.25 51.12 -12.96
N CYS A 6 -41.70 50.15 -12.24
CA CYS A 6 -42.20 48.77 -12.17
C CYS A 6 -41.99 47.91 -13.45
N SER A 7 -40.99 47.03 -13.39
CA SER A 7 -41.06 45.72 -14.05
C SER A 7 -40.56 44.65 -13.08
N ARG A 8 -41.54 43.91 -12.56
CA ARG A 8 -41.42 42.67 -11.81
C ARG A 8 -40.90 41.56 -12.73
N THR A 9 -39.86 40.85 -12.31
CA THR A 9 -39.71 39.40 -12.51
C THR A 9 -38.79 38.92 -11.38
N ALA A 10 -39.37 38.35 -10.32
CA ALA A 10 -39.33 36.90 -10.12
C ALA A 10 -37.86 36.45 -9.98
N GLY A 11 -37.27 36.41 -8.79
CA GLY A 11 -37.75 35.55 -7.71
C GLY A 11 -37.56 34.09 -8.12
N ALA A 12 -36.33 33.58 -8.03
CA ALA A 12 -35.95 32.16 -7.91
C ALA A 12 -34.52 31.87 -8.48
N ALA A 13 -33.51 32.66 -8.16
CA ALA A 13 -32.14 32.38 -8.62
C ALA A 13 -31.07 32.50 -7.51
N LEU A 14 -31.46 32.39 -6.23
CA LEU A 14 -30.55 32.50 -5.10
C LEU A 14 -30.37 31.21 -4.28
N SER A 15 -30.78 30.05 -4.82
CA SER A 15 -30.73 28.77 -4.11
C SER A 15 -29.85 27.71 -4.78
N LEU A 16 -29.22 28.00 -5.92
CA LEU A 16 -28.42 27.00 -6.66
C LEU A 16 -26.90 27.15 -6.52
N LEU A 17 -26.41 28.15 -5.77
CA LEU A 17 -24.96 28.42 -5.64
C LEU A 17 -24.31 27.86 -4.37
N ALA A 18 -25.06 27.15 -3.52
CA ALA A 18 -24.55 26.54 -2.29
C ALA A 18 -24.24 25.04 -2.39
N ALA A 19 -24.56 24.39 -3.53
CA ALA A 19 -24.36 22.95 -3.73
C ALA A 19 -23.01 22.59 -4.41
N LEU A 20 -22.16 23.58 -4.73
CA LEU A 20 -20.86 23.37 -5.37
C LEU A 20 -19.68 23.32 -4.38
N LEU A 21 -19.93 23.44 -3.05
CA LEU A 21 -18.87 23.46 -2.03
C LEU A 21 -18.75 22.18 -1.18
N ALA A 22 -19.55 21.14 -1.45
CA ALA A 22 -19.44 19.85 -0.76
C ALA A 22 -18.80 18.81 -1.68
N GLY A 23 -17.48 18.87 -1.84
CA GLY A 23 -16.79 17.92 -2.71
C GLY A 23 -15.27 18.01 -2.79
N CYS A 24 -14.60 18.81 -1.96
CA CYS A 24 -13.16 18.66 -1.73
C CYS A 24 -12.96 17.93 -0.40
N GLY A 25 -13.26 16.63 -0.38
CA GLY A 25 -12.62 15.74 0.59
C GLY A 25 -11.10 15.76 0.35
N PRO A 26 -10.27 15.48 1.36
CA PRO A 26 -8.84 15.38 1.14
C PRO A 26 -8.57 14.22 0.17
N THR A 27 -8.39 14.53 -1.11
CA THR A 27 -7.75 13.61 -2.05
C THR A 27 -6.26 13.63 -1.75
N THR A 28 -5.81 12.82 -0.80
CA THR A 28 -4.43 12.32 -0.80
C THR A 28 -4.34 11.34 -1.96
N GLY A 29 -4.18 11.87 -3.17
CA GLY A 29 -4.21 11.11 -4.41
C GLY A 29 -3.07 11.51 -5.30
N GLY A 30 -1.91 10.88 -5.10
CA GLY A 30 -0.80 10.95 -6.05
C GLY A 30 0.57 10.94 -5.39
N THR A 31 1.09 9.76 -5.05
CA THR A 31 2.51 9.58 -4.72
C THR A 31 2.97 8.20 -5.18
N GLY A 32 3.86 8.14 -6.18
CA GLY A 32 4.90 7.13 -6.14
C GLY A 32 4.88 5.95 -7.12
N THR A 33 4.07 5.89 -8.18
CA THR A 33 4.25 4.81 -9.19
C THR A 33 5.67 4.84 -9.79
N GLY A 34 6.28 6.02 -9.88
CA GLY A 34 7.67 6.16 -10.34
C GLY A 34 8.71 5.58 -9.39
N ASP A 35 8.50 5.68 -8.07
CA ASP A 35 9.47 5.22 -7.06
C ASP A 35 9.46 3.68 -6.96
N SER A 36 8.26 3.07 -7.00
CA SER A 36 8.14 1.62 -7.03
C SER A 36 8.65 0.99 -8.34
N LEU A 37 8.54 1.70 -9.47
CA LEU A 37 9.16 1.28 -10.74
C LEU A 37 10.69 1.39 -10.69
N VAL A 38 11.23 2.43 -10.05
CA VAL A 38 12.66 2.55 -9.76
C VAL A 38 13.11 1.35 -8.94
N GLY A 39 12.36 0.98 -7.90
CA GLY A 39 12.61 -0.22 -7.09
C GLY A 39 12.75 -1.49 -7.92
N LEU A 40 11.85 -1.78 -8.86
CA LEU A 40 11.98 -2.95 -9.74
C LEU A 40 13.28 -2.90 -10.56
N THR A 41 13.59 -1.76 -11.18
CA THR A 41 14.79 -1.61 -12.02
C THR A 41 16.10 -1.66 -11.22
N SER A 42 16.12 -1.15 -9.99
CA SER A 42 17.30 -1.18 -9.10
C SER A 42 17.73 -2.61 -8.74
N PHE A 43 16.79 -3.55 -8.74
CA PHE A 43 17.03 -4.96 -8.46
C PHE A 43 17.09 -5.83 -9.75
N GLY A 44 16.87 -5.24 -10.93
CA GLY A 44 16.74 -6.01 -12.18
C GLY A 44 15.51 -6.92 -12.19
N ALA A 45 14.51 -6.61 -11.36
CA ALA A 45 13.26 -7.37 -11.26
C ALA A 45 12.30 -6.99 -12.38
N THR A 46 11.50 -7.97 -12.81
CA THR A 46 10.40 -7.77 -13.77
C THR A 46 9.06 -7.81 -13.04
N ALA A 47 8.13 -6.93 -13.42
CA ALA A 47 6.82 -6.89 -12.77
C ALA A 47 6.03 -8.18 -13.06
N VAL A 48 5.55 -8.81 -12.00
CA VAL A 48 4.68 -10.00 -12.06
C VAL A 48 3.52 -9.84 -11.07
N GLY A 49 2.48 -10.63 -11.23
CA GLY A 49 1.33 -10.65 -10.34
C GLY A 49 1.69 -11.27 -8.98
N SER A 50 1.26 -10.64 -7.89
CA SER A 50 1.54 -11.13 -6.52
C SER A 50 0.99 -12.55 -6.29
N CYS A 51 -0.05 -12.95 -7.01
CA CYS A 51 -0.64 -14.28 -6.94
C CYS A 51 0.13 -15.37 -7.69
N SER A 52 1.24 -15.03 -8.34
CA SER A 52 2.18 -16.00 -8.92
C SER A 52 3.39 -16.29 -8.02
N ALA A 53 3.49 -15.60 -6.88
CA ALA A 53 4.60 -15.74 -5.94
C ALA A 53 4.46 -16.97 -5.04
N SER A 54 5.57 -17.39 -4.42
CA SER A 54 5.59 -18.51 -3.47
C SER A 54 4.79 -18.27 -2.18
N PHE A 55 4.48 -17.00 -1.88
CA PHE A 55 3.65 -16.59 -0.75
C PHE A 55 2.17 -16.34 -1.14
N ALA A 56 1.77 -16.65 -2.38
CA ALA A 56 0.41 -16.38 -2.88
C ALA A 56 -0.70 -17.04 -2.03
N ASP A 57 -0.44 -18.21 -1.44
CA ASP A 57 -1.42 -18.89 -0.58
C ASP A 57 -1.75 -18.13 0.71
N ALA A 58 -0.91 -17.17 1.11
CA ALA A 58 -1.19 -16.27 2.23
C ALA A 58 -2.06 -15.07 1.81
N LEU A 59 -2.24 -14.84 0.50
CA LEU A 59 -3.00 -13.75 -0.07
C LEU A 59 -4.40 -14.22 -0.50
N ASP A 60 -5.33 -13.28 -0.62
CA ASP A 60 -6.68 -13.56 -1.13
C ASP A 60 -6.70 -13.42 -2.65
N CYS A 61 -6.00 -14.34 -3.31
CA CYS A 61 -5.90 -14.36 -4.76
C CYS A 61 -7.24 -14.67 -5.41
N GLN A 62 -7.76 -13.70 -6.16
CA GLN A 62 -9.00 -13.90 -6.90
C GLN A 62 -8.74 -14.89 -8.04
N THR A 63 -9.59 -15.89 -8.23
CA THR A 63 -9.55 -16.70 -9.45
C THR A 63 -10.08 -15.83 -10.60
N GLY A 64 -9.23 -15.51 -11.58
CA GLY A 64 -9.47 -14.47 -12.58
C GLY A 64 -10.83 -14.55 -13.28
N ALA A 65 -11.75 -13.66 -12.93
CA ALA A 65 -12.96 -13.40 -13.70
C ALA A 65 -12.64 -12.30 -14.74
N GLY A 66 -11.95 -12.65 -15.83
CA GLY A 66 -11.67 -11.64 -16.86
C GLY A 66 -10.62 -11.94 -17.94
N GLY A 67 -10.10 -13.17 -18.07
CA GLY A 67 -9.15 -13.50 -19.14
C GLY A 67 -7.74 -12.91 -18.98
N MET A 68 -7.42 -12.30 -17.83
CA MET A 68 -6.05 -11.90 -17.48
C MET A 68 -5.17 -13.14 -17.26
N PRO A 69 -3.91 -13.12 -17.72
CA PRO A 69 -3.00 -14.23 -17.48
C PRO A 69 -2.65 -14.32 -15.98
N ALA A 70 -2.48 -15.54 -15.48
CA ALA A 70 -2.26 -15.82 -14.05
C ALA A 70 -1.03 -15.09 -13.48
N ASN A 71 -0.02 -14.82 -14.31
CA ASN A 71 1.20 -14.11 -13.95
C ASN A 71 1.03 -12.57 -13.84
N GLN A 72 -0.18 -12.03 -14.05
CA GLN A 72 -0.51 -10.62 -13.85
C GLN A 72 -1.56 -10.42 -12.75
N LEU A 73 -2.06 -11.51 -12.18
CA LEU A 73 -3.15 -11.50 -11.24
C LEU A 73 -2.67 -10.98 -9.88
N GLY A 74 -3.40 -10.00 -9.36
CA GLY A 74 -3.18 -9.46 -8.03
C GLY A 74 -4.12 -10.08 -6.98
N SER A 75 -3.86 -9.75 -5.73
CA SER A 75 -4.67 -10.17 -4.59
C SER A 75 -5.81 -9.20 -4.29
N ALA A 76 -6.89 -9.67 -3.67
CA ALA A 76 -7.79 -8.79 -2.93
C ALA A 76 -7.04 -8.14 -1.75
N PRO A 77 -7.55 -7.05 -1.15
CA PRO A 77 -6.89 -6.40 -0.03
C PRO A 77 -6.78 -7.33 1.17
N VAL A 78 -5.55 -7.54 1.67
CA VAL A 78 -5.26 -8.35 2.85
C VAL A 78 -4.36 -7.58 3.80
N VAL A 79 -4.57 -7.78 5.10
CA VAL A 79 -3.83 -7.05 6.14
C VAL A 79 -3.18 -8.04 7.09
N PHE A 80 -1.91 -7.80 7.40
CA PHE A 80 -1.17 -8.51 8.42
C PHE A 80 -0.69 -7.50 9.46
N SER A 81 -0.74 -7.89 10.73
CA SER A 81 -0.23 -7.09 11.82
C SER A 81 0.59 -7.93 12.77
N GLY A 82 1.58 -7.30 13.37
CA GLY A 82 2.47 -7.93 14.33
C GLY A 82 3.38 -6.89 14.97
N SER A 83 4.33 -7.36 15.75
CA SER A 83 5.29 -6.54 16.47
C SER A 83 6.71 -6.96 16.13
N GLY A 84 7.56 -5.99 15.80
CA GLY A 84 9.00 -6.17 15.82
C GLY A 84 9.56 -6.01 17.23
N ALA A 85 10.88 -6.08 17.35
CA ALA A 85 11.57 -5.94 18.64
C ALA A 85 11.32 -4.59 19.34
N ALA A 86 10.89 -3.55 18.60
CA ALA A 86 10.74 -2.19 19.12
C ALA A 86 9.36 -1.54 18.88
N GLU A 87 8.57 -1.99 17.91
CA GLU A 87 7.32 -1.32 17.53
C GLU A 87 6.33 -2.21 16.75
N PRO A 88 5.03 -1.88 16.73
CA PRO A 88 4.05 -2.59 15.93
C PRO A 88 4.09 -2.17 14.46
N TYR A 89 3.89 -3.16 13.58
CA TYR A 89 3.85 -3.01 12.14
C TYR A 89 2.53 -3.49 11.54
N VAL A 90 2.17 -2.90 10.41
CA VAL A 90 1.04 -3.31 9.58
C VAL A 90 1.54 -3.46 8.16
N LEU A 91 1.34 -4.64 7.58
CA LEU A 91 1.54 -4.91 6.16
C LEU A 91 0.17 -4.97 5.48
N THR A 92 -0.02 -4.18 4.45
CA THR A 92 -1.16 -4.25 3.55
C THR A 92 -0.68 -4.74 2.19
N VAL A 93 -1.35 -5.76 1.64
CA VAL A 93 -1.11 -6.21 0.27
C VAL A 93 -2.42 -6.06 -0.49
N GLN A 94 -2.39 -5.37 -1.62
CA GLN A 94 -3.55 -5.18 -2.47
C GLN A 94 -3.13 -5.15 -3.93
N GLY A 95 -3.80 -5.96 -4.76
CA GLY A 95 -3.42 -6.14 -6.14
C GLY A 95 -1.99 -6.65 -6.23
N ASN A 96 -1.10 -5.84 -6.80
CA ASN A 96 0.32 -6.14 -7.00
C ASN A 96 1.23 -5.25 -6.15
N GLN A 97 0.67 -4.58 -5.13
CA GLN A 97 1.41 -3.66 -4.27
C GLN A 97 1.45 -4.20 -2.83
N ALA A 98 2.56 -3.94 -2.16
CA ALA A 98 2.71 -4.12 -0.73
C ALA A 98 3.14 -2.80 -0.07
N GLU A 99 2.49 -2.51 1.05
CA GLU A 99 2.78 -1.37 1.91
C GLU A 99 3.02 -1.89 3.34
N LEU A 100 4.22 -1.68 3.88
CA LEU A 100 4.54 -1.98 5.28
C LEU A 100 4.76 -0.67 6.01
N VAL A 101 4.05 -0.46 7.12
CA VAL A 101 4.14 0.76 7.91
C VAL A 101 4.38 0.40 9.37
N SER A 102 5.37 1.04 9.99
CA SER A 102 5.50 1.06 11.44
C SER A 102 4.53 2.07 12.03
N ARG A 103 3.97 1.76 13.19
CA ARG A 103 2.99 2.65 13.83
C ARG A 103 3.62 3.67 14.79
N CYS A 104 4.92 3.60 15.03
CA CYS A 104 5.61 4.47 15.97
C CYS A 104 6.62 5.38 15.26
N SER A 105 7.61 4.82 14.57
CA SER A 105 8.60 5.58 13.80
C SER A 105 8.07 6.15 12.48
N ASN A 106 6.92 5.64 11.99
CA ASN A 106 6.45 5.82 10.62
C ASN A 106 7.47 5.35 9.57
N ALA A 107 8.28 4.34 9.90
CA ALA A 107 9.04 3.62 8.90
C ALA A 107 8.08 3.03 7.87
N ARG A 108 8.43 3.12 6.59
CA ARG A 108 7.53 2.78 5.48
C ARG A 108 8.29 2.06 4.38
N PHE A 109 7.69 0.98 3.88
CA PHE A 109 8.05 0.36 2.61
C PHE A 109 6.85 0.43 1.67
N ASP A 110 7.11 0.77 0.41
CA ASP A 110 6.14 0.71 -0.69
C ASP A 110 6.78 0.01 -1.89
N GLY A 111 6.18 -1.09 -2.36
CA GLY A 111 6.75 -1.84 -3.47
C GLY A 111 5.74 -2.57 -4.33
N LEU A 112 6.18 -2.93 -5.53
CA LEU A 112 5.42 -3.72 -6.49
C LEU A 112 5.93 -5.16 -6.53
N SER A 113 5.03 -6.12 -6.76
CA SER A 113 5.41 -7.51 -6.93
C SER A 113 6.26 -7.68 -8.18
N GLY A 114 7.38 -8.37 -8.01
CA GLY A 114 8.35 -8.61 -9.06
C GLY A 114 8.99 -9.98 -8.96
N LEU A 115 9.69 -10.35 -10.03
CA LEU A 115 10.46 -11.57 -10.16
C LEU A 115 11.89 -11.19 -10.56
N LEU A 116 12.85 -11.65 -9.78
CA LEU A 116 14.28 -11.55 -10.09
C LEU A 116 14.69 -12.56 -11.17
N PRO A 117 15.81 -12.33 -11.88
CA PRO A 117 16.30 -13.25 -12.91
C PRO A 117 16.60 -14.67 -12.42
N ASP A 118 16.89 -14.82 -11.12
CA ASP A 118 17.12 -16.12 -10.45
C ASP A 118 15.83 -16.86 -10.07
N GLY A 119 14.66 -16.25 -10.34
CA GLY A 119 13.35 -16.81 -10.03
C GLY A 119 12.82 -16.45 -8.63
N VAL A 120 13.52 -15.60 -7.87
CA VAL A 120 13.03 -15.14 -6.56
C VAL A 120 11.94 -14.09 -6.76
N SER A 121 10.75 -14.37 -6.23
CA SER A 121 9.62 -13.44 -6.21
C SER A 121 9.54 -12.65 -4.90
N GLY A 122 9.24 -11.37 -4.97
CA GLY A 122 9.10 -10.50 -3.79
C GLY A 122 8.39 -9.19 -4.16
N PHE A 123 8.35 -8.25 -3.22
CA PHE A 123 8.00 -6.86 -3.56
C PHE A 123 9.26 -6.01 -3.62
N PHE A 124 9.35 -5.15 -4.62
CA PHE A 124 10.51 -4.30 -4.87
C PHE A 124 10.04 -2.85 -4.95
N GLY A 125 10.77 -1.97 -4.28
CA GLY A 125 10.31 -0.61 -4.06
C GLY A 125 11.31 0.19 -3.27
N SER A 126 10.80 1.02 -2.35
CA SER A 126 11.63 1.84 -1.48
C SER A 126 11.26 1.69 -0.01
N PHE A 127 12.24 1.93 0.85
CA PHE A 127 12.11 1.91 2.29
C PHE A 127 12.67 3.19 2.91
N SER A 128 11.96 3.76 3.87
CA SER A 128 12.40 4.86 4.72
C SER A 128 12.23 4.49 6.18
N GLU A 129 13.26 4.70 7.01
CA GLU A 129 13.23 4.35 8.45
C GLU A 129 12.35 5.26 9.31
N ALA A 130 11.96 6.43 8.80
CA ALA A 130 11.10 7.37 9.49
C ALA A 130 10.32 8.24 8.51
N ALA A 131 9.22 8.84 8.96
CA ALA A 131 8.47 9.81 8.17
C ALA A 131 9.37 10.95 7.69
N GLY A 132 9.42 11.16 6.37
CA GLY A 132 10.27 12.19 5.75
C GLY A 132 11.77 11.87 5.74
N GLY A 133 12.18 10.67 6.16
CA GLY A 133 13.53 10.17 6.01
C GLY A 133 13.90 9.89 4.55
N ALA A 134 15.20 9.72 4.28
CA ALA A 134 15.66 9.33 2.95
C ALA A 134 15.15 7.93 2.60
N ALA A 135 14.44 7.83 1.48
CA ALA A 135 14.03 6.55 0.91
C ALA A 135 15.20 5.92 0.17
N GLN A 136 15.42 4.62 0.36
CA GLN A 136 16.40 3.83 -0.37
C GLN A 136 15.72 2.66 -1.07
N PRO A 137 16.23 2.19 -2.23
CA PRO A 137 15.68 1.02 -2.88
C PRO A 137 15.75 -0.21 -1.97
N ALA A 138 14.66 -0.96 -1.91
CA ALA A 138 14.53 -2.09 -1.01
C ALA A 138 13.67 -3.20 -1.63
N GLN A 139 13.89 -4.41 -1.12
CA GLN A 139 13.07 -5.60 -1.37
C GLN A 139 12.39 -6.02 -0.06
N LEU A 140 11.10 -6.33 -0.13
CA LEU A 140 10.37 -7.01 0.94
C LEU A 140 10.35 -8.51 0.64
N ASP A 141 11.15 -9.27 1.39
CA ASP A 141 11.13 -10.73 1.39
C ASP A 141 9.97 -11.22 2.26
N LEU A 142 9.17 -12.15 1.73
CA LEU A 142 7.98 -12.68 2.39
C LEU A 142 8.01 -14.21 2.35
N LYS A 143 7.87 -14.83 3.51
CA LYS A 143 7.82 -16.28 3.67
C LYS A 143 6.67 -16.65 4.57
N ARG A 144 5.87 -17.62 4.16
CA ARG A 144 4.85 -18.20 5.04
C ARG A 144 5.53 -19.02 6.13
N VAL A 145 5.11 -18.83 7.39
CA VAL A 145 5.56 -19.68 8.49
C VAL A 145 4.73 -20.96 8.47
N GLN A 146 5.38 -22.08 8.15
CA GLN A 146 4.69 -23.37 8.08
C GLN A 146 4.21 -23.81 9.46
N GLY A 147 2.96 -24.28 9.54
CA GLY A 147 2.35 -24.80 10.77
C GLY A 147 1.87 -23.75 11.78
N VAL A 148 1.95 -22.45 11.46
CA VAL A 148 1.54 -21.36 12.36
C VAL A 148 0.50 -20.45 11.68
N GLY A 149 -0.70 -20.97 11.44
CA GLY A 149 -1.84 -20.22 10.89
C GLY A 149 -1.49 -19.36 9.66
N ASP A 150 -2.20 -18.25 9.48
CA ASP A 150 -1.90 -17.24 8.45
C ASP A 150 -0.84 -16.25 8.92
N THR A 151 0.35 -16.77 9.24
CA THR A 151 1.50 -15.98 9.67
C THR A 151 2.52 -15.85 8.55
N LEU A 152 2.97 -14.62 8.32
CA LEU A 152 4.08 -14.29 7.44
C LEU A 152 5.30 -13.91 8.27
N GLN A 153 6.45 -14.46 7.90
CA GLN A 153 7.75 -13.93 8.24
C GLN A 153 8.22 -13.02 7.12
N LEU A 154 8.73 -11.85 7.46
CA LEU A 154 9.24 -10.90 6.47
C LEU A 154 10.50 -10.19 6.93
N ALA A 155 11.24 -9.66 5.96
CA ALA A 155 12.35 -8.75 6.17
C ALA A 155 12.38 -7.74 5.02
N VAL A 156 12.81 -6.52 5.31
CA VAL A 156 13.17 -5.54 4.29
C VAL A 156 14.68 -5.61 4.09
N LEU A 157 15.09 -5.81 2.84
CA LEU A 157 16.47 -5.95 2.40
C LEU A 157 16.83 -4.77 1.51
N GLY A 158 18.06 -4.26 1.59
CA GLY A 158 18.57 -3.31 0.61
C GLY A 158 19.09 -4.01 -0.65
N VAL A 159 19.61 -3.22 -1.58
CA VAL A 159 20.13 -3.71 -2.88
C VAL A 159 21.33 -4.66 -2.75
N ASP A 160 22.10 -4.53 -1.68
CA ASP A 160 23.24 -5.38 -1.34
C ASP A 160 22.87 -6.57 -0.44
N GLY A 161 21.57 -6.77 -0.15
CA GLY A 161 21.05 -7.89 0.64
C GLY A 161 21.20 -7.73 2.15
N GLN A 162 21.69 -6.57 2.62
CA GLN A 162 21.68 -6.17 4.02
C GLN A 162 20.24 -6.05 4.54
N ILE A 163 20.02 -6.47 5.78
CA ILE A 163 18.72 -6.33 6.45
C ILE A 163 18.55 -4.88 6.90
N LEU A 164 17.56 -4.20 6.35
CA LEU A 164 17.12 -2.85 6.75
C LEU A 164 16.05 -2.93 7.86
N LEU A 165 15.21 -3.96 7.83
CA LEU A 165 14.18 -4.20 8.85
C LEU A 165 13.88 -5.70 8.99
N GLY A 166 13.70 -6.16 10.23
CA GLY A 166 13.25 -7.52 10.54
C GLY A 166 14.36 -8.45 11.07
N PRO A 167 14.09 -9.76 11.18
CA PRO A 167 12.86 -10.44 10.75
C PRO A 167 11.63 -10.04 11.59
N LEU A 168 10.48 -9.88 10.94
CA LEU A 168 9.19 -9.64 11.57
C LEU A 168 8.28 -10.84 11.37
N GLN A 169 7.44 -11.16 12.34
CA GLN A 169 6.33 -12.10 12.18
C GLN A 169 5.01 -11.33 12.27
N LEU A 170 4.23 -11.37 11.20
CA LEU A 170 2.94 -10.71 11.12
C LEU A 170 1.83 -11.76 10.91
N GLN A 171 0.75 -11.63 11.67
CA GLN A 171 -0.41 -12.49 11.56
C GLN A 171 -1.49 -11.78 10.75
N ARG A 172 -2.22 -12.52 9.90
CA ARG A 172 -3.36 -11.98 9.18
C ARG A 172 -4.44 -11.50 10.14
N VAL A 173 -4.97 -10.32 9.88
CA VAL A 173 -6.08 -9.70 10.61
C VAL A 173 -7.18 -9.29 9.65
N ALA A 174 -8.43 -9.27 10.11
CA ALA A 174 -9.56 -8.88 9.27
C ALA A 174 -9.54 -7.39 8.89
N VAL A 175 -9.02 -6.54 9.78
CA VAL A 175 -8.92 -5.09 9.61
C VAL A 175 -7.64 -4.59 10.28
N ALA A 176 -7.00 -3.58 9.70
CA ALA A 176 -5.86 -2.91 10.32
C ALA A 176 -6.19 -2.38 11.74
N PRO A 177 -5.29 -2.53 12.73
CA PRO A 177 -5.51 -1.99 14.06
C PRO A 177 -5.68 -0.46 14.04
N SER A 178 -6.81 0.03 14.55
CA SER A 178 -7.20 1.45 14.49
C SER A 178 -6.95 2.26 15.76
N GLY A 179 -6.52 1.63 16.87
CA GLY A 179 -6.18 2.35 18.11
C GLY A 179 -4.75 2.87 18.12
N SER A 180 -4.44 3.96 18.82
CA SER A 180 -3.06 4.49 18.93
C SER A 180 -2.08 3.39 19.35
N ALA A 181 -0.94 3.28 18.64
CA ALA A 181 0.11 2.37 19.05
C ALA A 181 0.68 2.83 20.39
N ARG A 182 0.96 1.88 21.29
CA ARG A 182 1.76 2.16 22.48
C ARG A 182 3.23 2.15 22.05
N CYS A 183 3.74 3.33 21.78
CA CYS A 183 5.14 3.52 21.45
C CYS A 183 5.93 3.69 22.76
N PRO A 184 7.12 3.07 22.86
CA PRO A 184 8.00 3.22 24.03
C PRO A 184 8.50 4.66 24.21
#